data_AF-A0AAV6YSN1-F1
#
_entry.id   AF-A0AAV6YSN1-F1
#
_cell.length_a   1.000
_cell.length_b   1.000
_cell.length_c   1.000
_cell.angle_alpha   90.00
_cell.angle_beta   90.00
_cell.angle_gamma   90.00
#
_symmetry.space_group_name_H-M   'P 1'
#
loop_
_entity.id
_entity.type
_entity.pdbx_description
1 polymer ?
#
loop_
_entity_poly.entity_id
_entity_poly.type
_entity_poly.pdbx_seq_one_letter_code
_entity_poly.pdbx_strand_id
1 'polypeptide(L)'
;AAKKAGIPEDLAKKLLSTITSPEIKSKLKENTDKALKNGLFGMPSIVAHINDKPELFFGSDRFDLLAHRLGEKWLGPVPQKSEL
;
A
#
# COMPACT_ATOMS: atom_id res chain seq x y z
N ALA A 1 -12.88 8.16 -11.50
CA ALA A 1 -11.52 7.95 -10.95
C ALA A 1 -10.57 7.40 -12.02
N ALA A 2 -10.80 6.18 -12.56
CA ALA A 2 -9.93 5.54 -13.55
C ALA A 2 -9.55 6.42 -14.76
N LYS A 3 -10.53 7.10 -15.41
CA LYS A 3 -10.27 8.04 -16.51
C LYS A 3 -9.37 9.21 -16.12
N LYS A 4 -9.53 9.77 -14.91
CA LYS A 4 -8.66 10.83 -14.38
C LYS A 4 -7.24 10.33 -14.10
N ALA A 5 -7.08 9.04 -13.84
CA ALA A 5 -5.79 8.37 -13.70
C ALA A 5 -5.17 7.96 -15.06
N GLY A 6 -5.75 8.37 -16.19
CA GLY A 6 -5.23 8.07 -17.54
C GLY A 6 -5.62 6.70 -18.09
N ILE A 7 -6.48 5.94 -17.40
CA ILE A 7 -6.95 4.63 -17.88
C ILE A 7 -7.96 4.83 -19.03
N PRO A 8 -7.78 4.20 -20.20
CA PRO A 8 -8.73 4.24 -21.31
C PRO A 8 -10.14 3.82 -20.88
N GLU A 9 -11.16 4.44 -21.47
CA GLU A 9 -12.55 4.29 -21.02
C GLU A 9 -13.10 2.88 -21.25
N ASP A 10 -12.76 2.28 -22.38
CA ASP A 10 -13.07 0.90 -22.74
C ASP A 10 -12.45 -0.10 -21.74
N LEU A 11 -11.17 0.08 -21.41
CA LEU A 11 -10.48 -0.73 -20.42
C LEU A 11 -11.08 -0.54 -19.02
N ALA A 12 -11.40 0.69 -18.63
CA ALA A 12 -12.03 0.97 -17.35
C ALA A 12 -13.40 0.30 -17.22
N LYS A 13 -14.23 0.31 -18.28
CA LYS A 13 -15.51 -0.40 -18.33
C LYS A 13 -15.32 -1.92 -18.24
N LYS A 14 -14.31 -2.46 -18.93
CA LYS A 14 -13.97 -3.89 -18.87
C LYS A 14 -13.51 -4.31 -17.46
N LEU A 15 -12.68 -3.52 -16.79
CA LEU A 15 -12.27 -3.80 -15.41
C LEU A 15 -13.44 -3.66 -14.42
N LEU A 16 -14.33 -2.69 -14.65
CA LEU A 16 -15.49 -2.49 -13.80
C LEU A 16 -16.45 -3.68 -13.87
N SER A 17 -16.61 -4.32 -15.03
CA SER A 17 -17.48 -5.50 -15.15
C SER A 17 -16.94 -6.73 -14.43
N THR A 18 -15.65 -6.80 -14.08
CA THR A 18 -15.06 -7.95 -13.39
C THR A 18 -15.12 -7.86 -11.86
N ILE A 19 -15.45 -6.70 -11.27
CA ILE A 19 -15.38 -6.51 -9.80
C ILE A 19 -16.33 -7.42 -9.02
N THR A 20 -17.41 -7.87 -9.65
CA THR A 20 -18.40 -8.76 -9.03
C THR A 20 -18.05 -10.24 -9.19
N SER A 21 -17.05 -10.56 -10.03
CA SER A 21 -16.64 -11.93 -10.30
C SER A 21 -16.11 -12.62 -9.04
N PRO A 22 -16.31 -13.94 -8.90
CA PRO A 22 -15.79 -14.71 -7.78
C PRO A 22 -14.27 -14.59 -7.64
N GLU A 23 -13.55 -14.56 -8.76
CA GLU A 23 -12.10 -14.44 -8.80
C GLU A 23 -11.60 -13.14 -8.18
N ILE A 24 -12.14 -11.99 -8.60
CA ILE A 24 -11.72 -10.69 -8.08
C ILE A 24 -12.08 -10.54 -6.59
N LYS A 25 -13.25 -11.03 -6.17
CA LYS A 25 -13.65 -11.05 -4.76
C LYS A 25 -12.74 -11.94 -3.91
N SER A 26 -12.43 -13.15 -4.39
CA SER A 26 -11.48 -14.05 -3.73
C SER A 26 -10.12 -13.39 -3.60
N LYS A 27 -9.63 -12.74 -4.65
CA LYS A 27 -8.33 -12.08 -4.63
C LYS A 27 -8.25 -10.93 -3.63
N LEU A 28 -9.30 -10.12 -3.53
CA LEU A 28 -9.38 -9.08 -2.51
C LEU A 28 -9.34 -9.69 -1.10
N LYS A 29 -10.16 -10.72 -0.86
CA LYS A 29 -10.20 -11.43 0.42
C LYS A 29 -8.84 -12.04 0.78
N GLU A 30 -8.19 -12.74 -0.14
CA GLU A 30 -6.87 -13.35 0.06
C GLU A 30 -5.81 -12.31 0.46
N ASN A 31 -5.81 -11.14 -0.17
CA ASN A 31 -4.88 -10.07 0.17
C ASN A 31 -5.18 -9.51 1.57
N THR A 32 -6.45 -9.34 1.95
CA THR A 32 -6.84 -8.93 3.30
C THR A 32 -6.49 -10.00 4.34
N ASP A 33 -6.70 -11.29 4.04
CA ASP A 33 -6.33 -12.39 4.92
C ASP A 33 -4.81 -12.45 5.13
N LYS A 34 -4.01 -12.19 4.08
CA LYS A 34 -2.55 -12.06 4.19
C LYS A 34 -2.15 -10.89 5.09
N ALA A 35 -2.81 -9.74 4.97
CA ALA A 35 -2.62 -8.61 5.87
C ALA A 35 -2.91 -9.01 7.34
N LEU A 36 -4.06 -9.64 7.61
CA LEU A 36 -4.42 -10.08 8.97
C LEU A 36 -3.38 -11.06 9.56
N LYS A 37 -2.87 -11.99 8.74
CA LYS A 37 -1.80 -12.94 9.15
C LYS A 37 -0.49 -12.23 9.54
N ASN A 38 -0.23 -11.03 9.00
CA ASN A 38 0.93 -10.21 9.37
C ASN A 38 0.65 -9.31 10.60
N GLY A 39 -0.47 -9.51 11.31
CA GLY A 39 -0.80 -8.78 12.53
C GLY A 39 -1.43 -7.40 12.30
N LEU A 40 -1.86 -7.09 11.08
CA LEU A 40 -2.53 -5.83 10.78
C LEU A 40 -3.88 -5.76 11.50
N PHE A 41 -4.12 -4.66 12.21
CA PHE A 41 -5.38 -4.38 12.93
C PHE A 41 -6.08 -3.11 12.43
N GLY A 42 -5.51 -2.43 11.43
CA GLY A 42 -6.04 -1.19 10.87
C GLY A 42 -5.29 -0.75 9.60
N MET A 43 -5.67 0.40 9.04
CA MET A 43 -5.05 0.98 7.85
C MET A 43 -4.77 2.49 8.00
N PRO A 44 -3.75 3.05 7.32
CA PRO A 44 -2.77 2.33 6.51
C PRO A 44 -1.81 1.51 7.40
N SER A 45 -1.31 0.41 6.84
CA SER A 45 -0.30 -0.44 7.47
C SER A 45 0.74 -0.81 6.42
N ILE A 46 2.01 -0.76 6.79
CA ILE A 46 3.16 -1.03 5.92
C ILE A 46 3.93 -2.19 6.53
N VAL A 47 4.23 -3.22 5.74
CA VAL A 47 5.13 -4.31 6.12
C VAL A 47 6.43 -4.14 5.35
N ALA A 48 7.50 -3.72 6.02
CA ALA A 48 8.83 -3.62 5.43
C ALA A 48 9.61 -4.90 5.69
N HIS A 49 10.25 -5.47 4.68
CA HIS A 49 11.10 -6.65 4.83
C HIS A 49 12.55 -6.18 4.97
N ILE A 50 13.06 -6.13 6.20
CA ILE A 50 14.37 -5.57 6.54
C ILE A 50 15.25 -6.73 7.02
N ASN A 51 16.37 -7.00 6.33
CA ASN A 51 17.22 -8.17 6.59
C ASN A 51 16.41 -9.48 6.64
N ASP A 52 15.55 -9.69 5.64
CA ASP A 52 14.63 -10.83 5.50
C ASP A 52 13.61 -10.99 6.65
N LYS A 53 13.46 -9.99 7.53
CA LYS A 53 12.48 -9.98 8.61
C LYS A 53 11.35 -8.99 8.34
N PRO A 54 10.08 -9.41 8.44
CA PRO A 54 8.95 -8.49 8.30
C PRO A 54 8.80 -7.61 9.53
N GLU A 55 8.77 -6.30 9.34
CA GLU A 55 8.48 -5.28 10.36
C GLU A 55 7.20 -4.52 9.99
N LEU A 56 6.23 -4.50 10.91
CA LEU A 56 4.93 -3.85 10.73
C LEU A 56 4.94 -2.41 11.28
N PHE A 57 4.55 -1.46 10.44
CA PHE A 57 4.33 -0.05 10.78
C PHE A 57 2.87 0.32 10.53
N PHE A 58 2.13 0.66 11.58
CA PHE A 58 0.74 1.11 11.49
C PHE A 58 0.67 2.64 11.52
N GLY A 59 -0.15 3.22 10.63
CA GLY A 59 -0.38 4.66 10.53
C GLY A 59 0.46 5.34 9.43
N SER A 60 0.04 6.55 9.06
CA SER A 60 0.77 7.41 8.10
C SER A 60 1.84 8.28 8.77
N ASP A 61 2.05 8.13 10.08
CA ASP A 61 2.98 8.92 10.90
C ASP A 61 4.29 8.18 11.20
N ARG A 62 4.46 6.94 10.70
CA ARG A 62 5.63 6.08 10.96
C ARG A 62 6.71 6.14 9.87
N PHE A 63 6.63 7.06 8.92
CA PHE A 63 7.60 7.12 7.82
C PHE A 63 9.02 7.49 8.28
N ASP A 64 9.16 8.34 9.29
CA ASP A 64 10.47 8.69 9.86
C ASP A 64 11.13 7.46 10.52
N LEU A 65 10.36 6.72 11.33
CA LEU A 65 10.81 5.46 11.93
C LEU A 65 11.14 4.41 10.85
N LEU A 66 10.30 4.30 9.81
CA LEU A 66 10.55 3.39 8.69
C LEU A 66 11.86 3.74 7.97
N ALA A 67 12.12 5.01 7.69
CA ALA A 67 13.38 5.46 7.08
C ALA A 67 14.58 5.09 7.97
N HIS A 68 14.49 5.35 9.27
CA HIS A 68 15.53 4.95 10.23
C HIS A 68 15.81 3.43 10.19
N ARG A 69 14.76 2.60 10.16
CA ARG A 69 14.91 1.12 10.09
C ARG A 69 15.50 0.64 8.77
N LEU A 70 15.24 1.36 7.67
CA LEU A 70 15.81 1.10 6.35
C LEU A 70 17.24 1.63 6.20
N GLY A 71 17.75 2.44 7.15
CA GLY A 71 19.04 3.13 7.01
C GLY A 71 19.00 4.33 6.05
N GLU A 72 17.81 4.86 5.77
CA GLU A 72 17.56 5.98 4.85
C GLU A 72 17.40 7.31 5.61
N LYS A 73 17.77 8.42 4.96
CA LYS A 73 17.51 9.77 5.50
C LYS A 73 16.03 10.14 5.25
N TRP A 74 15.29 10.44 6.31
CA TRP A 74 13.95 11.02 6.17
C TRP A 74 14.03 12.51 5.81
N LEU A 75 13.43 12.89 4.69
CA LEU A 75 13.40 14.28 4.17
C LEU A 75 12.02 14.94 4.33
N GLY A 76 11.22 14.42 5.27
CA GLY A 76 9.83 14.84 5.44
C GLY A 76 8.89 14.26 4.37
N PRO A 77 7.57 14.55 4.51
CA PRO A 77 6.53 13.96 3.66
C PRO A 77 6.58 14.45 2.20
N VAL A 78 7.31 15.53 1.92
CA VAL A 78 7.50 16.09 0.57
C VAL A 78 8.99 16.27 0.31
N PRO A 79 9.72 15.18 0.01
CA PRO A 79 11.19 15.19 -0.03
C PRO A 79 11.78 16.16 -1.06
N GLN A 80 11.08 16.41 -2.18
CA GLN A 80 11.50 17.35 -3.23
C GLN A 80 11.47 18.83 -2.81
N LYS A 81 10.75 19.14 -1.73
CA LYS A 81 10.67 20.49 -1.14
C LYS A 81 11.38 20.55 0.21
N SER A 82 12.21 19.55 0.51
CA SER A 82 13.00 19.53 1.73
C SER A 82 14.04 20.65 1.67
N GLU A 83 14.04 21.53 2.66
CA GLU A 83 15.13 22.49 2.89
C GLU A 83 16.21 21.90 3.84
N LEU A 84 16.08 20.61 4.22
CA LEU A 84 17.04 19.83 5.02
C LEU A 84 18.05 19.03 4.17
#